data_AF-A0A813H593-F1
#
_entry.id   AF-A0A813H593-F1
#
_cell.length_a   1.000
_cell.length_b   1.000
_cell.length_c   1.000
_cell.angle_alpha   90.00
_cell.angle_beta   90.00
_cell.angle_gamma   90.00
#
_symmetry.space_group_name_H-M   'P 1'
#
loop_
_entity.id
_entity.type
_entity.pdbx_description
1 polymer ?
#
loop_
_entity_poly.entity_id
_entity_poly.type
_entity_poly.pdbx_seq_one_letter_code
_entity_poly.pdbx_strand_id
1 'polypeptide(L)'
;MAGVRWLLRLIAAAAVTAAGSESQDAGSVGAQRNNWAVLVDTSRYWYNYRHAANVLSFYHTVKRLGIPDSQILLMLAEDAPCNARNARPGTVFNDRHRRTNLYGEEVEVDYRGDEVNVENFIRLLTGRHHPSTPRNKRLLTDSSSNIFIFITGHSGDEFIKFQDWEEMTTNDIGDAFKQMEKQRRYGQIFWIADTCQASTLHKEFYSPGIVAYGSSRKNENSYSHHSDPEIGIALIDRFTYYALDGLQRMSPSSTETLESFTKWFRNDLLNSKPEMRTDLFGRDVGSTLLTEFLAANSRPLFQSNLLQLASDPRRGLDGLGTLGSQRLFGARSSERCLSGLSPKDGAGEASCSSAPGGWSSGGDASFAWDSPEVLLQALRSILPPKLLQALSSMVQGTGSPVMPHLVGAGAGATEGLGEAAVWLLGFAAVTTAGALLL
;
A
#
# COMPACT_ATOMS: atom_id res chain seq x y z
N MET A 1 45.29 -36.66 62.94
CA MET A 1 44.79 -36.06 61.68
C MET A 1 43.62 -35.08 61.94
N ALA A 2 43.87 -33.99 62.67
CA ALA A 2 42.84 -32.98 63.02
C ALA A 2 43.26 -31.54 62.69
N GLY A 3 44.48 -31.34 62.16
CA GLY A 3 45.03 -30.01 61.84
C GLY A 3 44.80 -29.52 60.41
N VAL A 4 44.34 -30.37 59.49
CA VAL A 4 44.20 -30.01 58.05
C VAL A 4 42.78 -29.51 57.71
N ARG A 5 41.79 -29.76 58.58
CA ARG A 5 40.39 -29.33 58.37
C ARG A 5 40.09 -27.87 58.76
N TRP A 6 40.95 -27.25 59.58
CA TRP A 6 40.79 -25.84 59.98
C TRP A 6 41.35 -24.87 58.94
N LEU A 7 42.42 -25.24 58.24
CA LEU A 7 43.05 -24.38 57.23
C LEU A 7 42.18 -24.21 55.96
N LEU A 8 41.41 -25.24 55.58
CA LEU A 8 40.50 -25.19 54.44
C LEU A 8 39.21 -24.38 54.68
N ARG A 9 38.81 -24.15 55.94
CA ARG A 9 37.65 -23.29 56.27
C ARG A 9 37.98 -21.80 56.31
N LEU A 10 39.23 -21.44 56.60
CA LEU A 10 39.69 -20.04 56.55
C LEU A 10 39.93 -19.54 55.12
N ILE A 11 40.34 -20.42 54.19
CA ILE A 11 40.47 -20.06 52.77
C ILE A 11 39.08 -19.93 52.10
N ALA A 12 38.08 -20.71 52.54
CA ALA A 12 36.70 -20.58 52.05
C ALA A 12 35.97 -19.32 52.59
N ALA A 13 36.37 -18.78 53.73
CA ALA A 13 35.78 -17.56 54.30
C ALA A 13 36.44 -16.26 53.80
N ALA A 14 37.68 -16.33 53.27
CA ALA A 14 38.37 -15.19 52.65
C ALA A 14 38.12 -15.05 51.14
N ALA A 15 37.51 -16.06 50.50
CA ALA A 15 37.11 -16.02 49.09
C ALA A 15 35.69 -15.46 48.85
N VAL A 16 34.98 -15.05 49.91
CA VAL A 16 33.57 -14.58 49.85
C VAL A 16 33.44 -13.06 49.88
N THR A 17 34.53 -12.28 49.92
CA THR A 17 34.46 -10.82 50.11
C THR A 17 35.23 -9.95 49.12
N ALA A 18 35.70 -10.47 47.99
CA ALA A 18 36.35 -9.62 46.98
C ALA A 18 36.25 -10.18 45.55
N ALA A 19 35.07 -10.07 44.94
CA ALA A 19 34.95 -9.94 43.48
C ALA A 19 33.54 -9.43 43.13
N GLY A 20 33.46 -8.11 42.96
CA GLY A 20 32.51 -7.43 42.08
C GLY A 20 31.03 -7.65 42.35
N SER A 21 30.40 -6.64 42.95
CA SER A 21 29.05 -6.27 42.51
C SER A 21 29.10 -6.10 40.99
N GLU A 22 28.55 -7.05 40.23
CA GLU A 22 28.08 -6.75 38.88
C GLU A 22 26.90 -5.79 39.06
N SER A 23 27.25 -4.52 39.20
CA SER A 23 26.38 -3.41 38.89
C SER A 23 25.78 -3.71 37.53
N GLN A 24 24.45 -3.81 37.50
CA GLN A 24 23.67 -3.64 36.29
C GLN A 24 24.02 -2.27 35.70
N ASP A 25 25.08 -2.24 34.92
CA ASP A 25 25.44 -1.11 34.06
C ASP A 25 25.75 -1.67 32.66
N ALA A 26 24.84 -2.51 32.18
CA ALA A 26 24.49 -2.43 30.77
C ALA A 26 23.62 -1.19 30.62
N GLY A 27 24.27 -0.02 30.56
CA GLY A 27 23.64 1.20 30.10
C GLY A 27 22.83 0.87 28.85
N SER A 28 21.51 0.94 28.97
CA SER A 28 20.60 0.64 27.87
C SER A 28 20.87 1.63 26.75
N VAL A 29 21.68 1.22 25.78
CA VAL A 29 21.52 1.70 24.40
C VAL A 29 20.04 1.50 24.10
N GLY A 30 19.30 2.62 23.97
CA GLY A 30 17.85 2.66 24.15
C GLY A 30 17.15 1.45 23.56
N ALA A 31 16.51 0.62 24.40
CA ALA A 31 15.93 -0.64 23.97
C ALA A 31 14.98 -0.41 22.78
N GLN A 32 15.36 -0.95 21.62
CA GLN A 32 14.53 -0.91 20.43
C GLN A 32 13.25 -1.70 20.69
N ARG A 33 12.11 -1.09 20.42
CA ARG A 33 10.79 -1.72 20.46
C ARG A 33 10.62 -2.55 19.20
N ASN A 34 10.04 -3.74 19.34
CA ASN A 34 9.68 -4.61 18.22
C ASN A 34 8.36 -4.16 17.61
N ASN A 35 8.35 -2.95 17.05
CA ASN A 35 7.14 -2.33 16.51
C ASN A 35 7.07 -2.50 15.00
N TRP A 36 5.90 -2.91 14.51
CA TRP A 36 5.61 -3.13 13.10
C TRP A 36 4.43 -2.27 12.68
N ALA A 37 4.44 -1.78 11.45
CA ALA A 37 3.34 -1.05 10.86
C ALA A 37 2.81 -1.79 9.62
N VAL A 38 1.49 -1.89 9.49
CA VAL A 38 0.81 -2.36 8.28
C VAL A 38 -0.14 -1.24 7.83
N LEU A 39 0.14 -0.64 6.69
CA LEU A 39 -0.53 0.58 6.22
C LEU A 39 -1.18 0.29 4.87
N VAL A 40 -2.51 0.39 4.81
CA VAL A 40 -3.29 -0.17 3.69
C VAL A 40 -4.27 0.85 3.13
N ASP A 41 -4.08 1.19 1.85
CA ASP A 41 -5.07 1.85 1.01
C ASP A 41 -5.74 0.77 0.17
N THR A 42 -7.02 0.55 0.43
CA THR A 42 -7.80 -0.51 -0.21
C THR A 42 -8.51 -0.05 -1.48
N SER A 43 -8.51 1.25 -1.79
CA SER A 43 -9.30 1.80 -2.88
C SER A 43 -8.48 2.07 -4.14
N ARG A 44 -9.11 1.84 -5.29
CA ARG A 44 -8.54 2.14 -6.60
C ARG A 44 -9.17 3.39 -7.21
N TYR A 45 -8.59 3.87 -8.30
CA TYR A 45 -9.02 4.97 -9.16
C TYR A 45 -8.71 6.37 -8.63
N TRP A 46 -8.58 7.30 -9.58
CA TRP A 46 -8.15 8.68 -9.34
C TRP A 46 -8.98 9.42 -8.29
N TYR A 47 -10.29 9.21 -8.26
CA TYR A 47 -11.16 9.89 -7.29
C TYR A 47 -10.90 9.46 -5.84
N ASN A 48 -10.18 8.35 -5.63
CA ASN A 48 -9.79 7.82 -4.32
C ASN A 48 -8.35 8.16 -3.91
N TYR A 49 -7.68 9.05 -4.64
CA TYR A 49 -6.34 9.57 -4.33
C TYR A 49 -6.08 9.85 -2.83
N ARG A 50 -7.09 10.39 -2.13
CA ARG A 50 -7.01 10.70 -0.70
C ARG A 50 -6.66 9.50 0.17
N HIS A 51 -7.08 8.28 -0.20
CA HIS A 51 -6.79 7.09 0.59
C HIS A 51 -5.30 6.73 0.52
N ALA A 52 -4.68 6.79 -0.67
CA ALA A 52 -3.23 6.69 -0.82
C ALA A 52 -2.49 7.78 -0.03
N ALA A 53 -2.97 9.03 -0.10
CA ALA A 53 -2.40 10.14 0.64
C ALA A 53 -2.51 9.96 2.18
N ASN A 54 -3.63 9.41 2.68
CA ASN A 54 -3.82 9.11 4.10
C ASN A 54 -2.76 8.12 4.59
N VAL A 55 -2.61 7.00 3.87
CA VAL A 55 -1.66 5.92 4.21
C VAL A 55 -0.22 6.42 4.18
N LEU A 56 0.15 7.17 3.13
CA LEU A 56 1.48 7.77 3.05
C LEU A 56 1.71 8.78 4.19
N SER A 57 0.68 9.48 4.65
CA SER A 57 0.81 10.39 5.81
C SER A 57 1.12 9.63 7.12
N PHE A 58 0.52 8.46 7.32
CA PHE A 58 0.87 7.57 8.43
C PHE A 58 2.25 6.93 8.25
N TYR A 59 2.63 6.55 7.02
CA TYR A 59 3.96 6.04 6.69
C TYR A 59 5.06 7.03 7.12
N HIS A 60 4.94 8.30 6.74
CA HIS A 60 5.87 9.35 7.15
C HIS A 60 5.90 9.55 8.67
N THR A 61 4.77 9.33 9.35
CA THR A 61 4.71 9.42 10.81
C THR A 61 5.50 8.29 11.48
N VAL A 62 5.25 7.03 11.12
CA VAL A 62 5.97 5.90 11.73
C VAL A 62 7.45 5.91 11.39
N LYS A 63 7.79 6.32 10.15
CA LYS A 63 9.19 6.47 9.70
C LYS A 63 9.90 7.59 10.47
N ARG A 64 9.27 8.75 10.66
CA ARG A 64 9.80 9.85 11.49
C ARG A 64 10.01 9.43 12.95
N LEU A 65 9.12 8.59 13.49
CA LEU A 65 9.22 8.03 14.83
C LEU A 65 10.20 6.84 14.95
N GLY A 66 10.87 6.51 13.84
CA GLY A 66 12.04 5.63 13.80
C GLY A 66 11.77 4.19 13.40
N ILE A 67 10.53 3.82 13.05
CA ILE A 67 10.26 2.46 12.54
C ILE A 67 10.94 2.33 11.15
N PRO A 68 11.85 1.37 10.96
CA PRO A 68 12.54 1.19 9.69
C PRO A 68 11.61 0.56 8.64
N ASP A 69 11.90 0.78 7.35
CA ASP A 69 11.09 0.24 6.24
C ASP A 69 10.95 -1.29 6.28
N SER A 70 11.98 -1.99 6.77
CA SER A 70 11.89 -3.44 6.98
C SER A 70 10.81 -3.91 7.96
N GLN A 71 10.20 -2.99 8.71
CA GLN A 71 9.10 -3.21 9.65
C GLN A 71 7.82 -2.43 9.28
N ILE A 72 7.79 -1.79 8.11
CA ILE A 72 6.60 -1.11 7.59
C ILE A 72 6.16 -1.86 6.33
N LEU A 73 4.93 -2.37 6.34
CA LEU A 73 4.33 -3.05 5.20
C LEU A 73 3.34 -2.07 4.56
N LEU A 74 3.69 -1.55 3.39
CA LEU A 74 2.90 -0.54 2.69
C LEU A 74 2.15 -1.14 1.51
N MET A 75 0.82 -1.01 1.53
CA MET A 75 -0.08 -1.47 0.48
C MET A 75 -0.82 -0.28 -0.13
N LEU A 76 -0.59 -0.02 -1.43
CA LEU A 76 -1.25 1.05 -2.18
C LEU A 76 -2.03 0.46 -3.37
N ALA A 77 -3.35 0.45 -3.28
CA ALA A 77 -4.22 -0.03 -4.35
C ALA A 77 -4.24 0.92 -5.57
N GLU A 78 -4.21 2.24 -5.34
CA GLU A 78 -4.14 3.24 -6.41
C GLU A 78 -2.69 3.70 -6.68
N ASP A 79 -2.28 3.67 -7.95
CA ASP A 79 -1.00 4.25 -8.39
C ASP A 79 -1.18 5.73 -8.76
N ALA A 80 -1.55 6.52 -7.75
CA ALA A 80 -1.77 7.97 -7.88
C ALA A 80 -0.56 8.73 -8.46
N PRO A 81 0.71 8.44 -8.11
CA PRO A 81 1.88 9.10 -8.70
C PRO A 81 1.96 8.94 -10.22
N CYS A 82 1.52 7.80 -10.76
CA CYS A 82 1.65 7.45 -12.17
C CYS A 82 0.34 7.53 -12.95
N ASN A 83 -0.75 7.95 -12.29
CA ASN A 83 -2.02 8.19 -12.93
C ASN A 83 -1.91 9.32 -13.96
N ALA A 84 -2.45 9.11 -15.17
CA ALA A 84 -2.42 10.10 -16.25
C ALA A 84 -3.16 11.42 -15.91
N ARG A 85 -4.05 11.41 -14.91
CA ARG A 85 -4.73 12.61 -14.40
C ARG A 85 -3.89 13.40 -13.40
N ASN A 86 -2.77 12.83 -12.93
CA ASN A 86 -1.86 13.53 -12.05
C ASN A 86 -1.07 14.57 -12.85
N ALA A 87 -1.40 15.85 -12.63
CA ALA A 87 -0.70 16.97 -13.25
C ALA A 87 0.80 17.01 -12.90
N ARG A 88 1.23 16.27 -11.86
CA ARG A 88 2.61 16.22 -11.36
C ARG A 88 3.03 14.74 -11.18
N PRO A 89 3.47 14.07 -12.25
CA PRO A 89 3.89 12.67 -12.18
C PRO A 89 4.94 12.43 -11.09
N GLY A 90 4.84 11.29 -10.41
CA GLY A 90 5.75 10.90 -9.33
C GLY A 90 5.49 11.62 -7.99
N THR A 91 4.36 12.32 -7.84
CA THR A 91 4.05 13.06 -6.62
C THR A 91 2.67 12.75 -6.05
N VAL A 92 2.58 12.77 -4.72
CA VAL A 92 1.33 12.73 -3.95
C VAL A 92 1.41 13.77 -2.85
N PHE A 93 0.33 14.51 -2.61
CA PHE A 93 0.22 15.60 -1.64
C PHE A 93 -1.07 15.42 -0.84
N ASN A 94 -1.03 15.75 0.45
CA ASN A 94 -2.20 15.75 1.34
C ASN A 94 -2.67 17.16 1.73
N ASP A 95 -2.07 18.20 1.14
CA ASP A 95 -2.37 19.60 1.45
C ASP A 95 -2.42 20.46 0.18
N ARG A 96 -3.33 21.44 0.15
CA ARG A 96 -3.49 22.33 -1.03
C ARG A 96 -2.24 23.13 -1.38
N HIS A 97 -1.38 23.42 -0.41
CA HIS A 97 -0.15 24.15 -0.64
C HIS A 97 0.99 23.25 -1.12
N ARG A 98 0.77 21.92 -1.15
CA ARG A 98 1.67 20.92 -1.71
C ARG A 98 3.06 21.02 -1.11
N ARG A 99 3.09 21.17 0.22
CA ARG A 99 4.31 21.44 0.98
C ARG A 99 5.26 20.26 0.98
N THR A 100 4.72 19.04 0.93
CA THR A 100 5.51 17.82 1.02
C THR A 100 5.00 16.76 0.04
N ASN A 101 5.89 16.31 -0.86
CA ASN A 101 5.62 15.13 -1.68
C ASN A 101 5.68 13.88 -0.78
N LEU A 102 4.52 13.27 -0.56
CA LEU A 102 4.36 12.08 0.26
C LEU A 102 4.90 10.81 -0.40
N TYR A 103 5.00 10.74 -1.73
CA TYR A 103 5.51 9.54 -2.42
C TYR A 103 7.04 9.51 -2.47
N GLY A 104 7.68 10.65 -2.72
CA GLY A 104 9.13 10.87 -2.53
C GLY A 104 10.08 9.79 -3.09
N GLU A 105 11.36 9.86 -2.72
CA GLU A 105 12.34 8.78 -3.00
C GLU A 105 12.45 7.78 -1.85
N GLU A 106 11.93 8.13 -0.67
CA GLU A 106 12.10 7.35 0.55
C GLU A 106 11.01 6.30 0.76
N VAL A 107 9.93 6.30 -0.03
CA VAL A 107 8.81 5.38 0.19
C VAL A 107 9.07 4.02 -0.45
N GLU A 108 9.04 2.98 0.37
CA GLU A 108 9.04 1.58 -0.07
C GLU A 108 7.61 1.04 -0.10
N VAL A 109 7.09 0.74 -1.29
CA VAL A 109 5.75 0.14 -1.45
C VAL A 109 5.90 -1.36 -1.68
N ASP A 110 5.32 -2.16 -0.79
CA ASP A 110 5.45 -3.62 -0.81
C ASP A 110 4.38 -4.32 -1.64
N TYR A 111 3.16 -3.80 -1.64
CA TYR A 111 2.05 -4.28 -2.45
C TYR A 111 1.49 -3.12 -3.27
N ARG A 112 1.51 -3.25 -4.59
CA ARG A 112 1.07 -2.22 -5.54
C ARG A 112 -0.09 -2.72 -6.38
N GLY A 113 -1.06 -1.83 -6.65
CA GLY A 113 -2.13 -2.11 -7.61
C GLY A 113 -2.88 -3.39 -7.26
N ASP A 114 -2.93 -4.33 -8.21
CA ASP A 114 -3.67 -5.60 -8.11
C ASP A 114 -3.18 -6.51 -6.98
N GLU A 115 -1.95 -6.30 -6.47
CA GLU A 115 -1.44 -7.06 -5.33
C GLU A 115 -2.14 -6.68 -4.01
N VAL A 116 -2.83 -5.54 -3.96
CA VAL A 116 -3.64 -5.10 -2.82
C VAL A 116 -5.03 -5.69 -2.94
N ASN A 117 -5.17 -6.95 -2.52
CA ASN A 117 -6.43 -7.70 -2.52
C ASN A 117 -6.61 -8.40 -1.16
N VAL A 118 -7.80 -8.93 -0.92
CA VAL A 118 -8.15 -9.55 0.37
C VAL A 118 -7.26 -10.75 0.66
N GLU A 119 -7.01 -11.58 -0.35
CA GLU A 119 -6.16 -12.78 -0.22
C GLU A 119 -4.76 -12.44 0.30
N ASN A 120 -4.10 -11.44 -0.29
CA ASN A 120 -2.76 -11.02 0.11
C ASN A 120 -2.74 -10.38 1.49
N PHE A 121 -3.75 -9.57 1.84
CA PHE A 121 -3.86 -8.99 3.18
C PHE A 121 -4.04 -10.08 4.26
N ILE A 122 -4.94 -11.05 4.03
CA ILE A 122 -5.14 -12.17 4.96
C ILE A 122 -3.90 -13.07 5.03
N ARG A 123 -3.20 -13.31 3.90
CA ARG A 123 -1.91 -14.04 3.91
C ARG A 123 -0.84 -13.32 4.71
N LEU A 124 -0.75 -12.00 4.58
CA LEU A 124 0.17 -11.16 5.35
C LEU A 124 -0.09 -11.32 6.86
N LEU A 125 -1.34 -11.15 7.28
CA LEU A 125 -1.73 -11.29 8.68
C LEU A 125 -1.49 -12.71 9.18
N THR A 126 -1.93 -13.74 8.46
CA THR A 126 -1.82 -15.15 8.89
C THR A 126 -0.44 -15.78 8.68
N GLY A 127 0.47 -15.10 7.96
CA GLY A 127 1.84 -15.55 7.71
C GLY A 127 1.91 -16.75 6.74
N ARG A 128 0.80 -17.06 6.06
CA ARG A 128 0.66 -18.18 5.13
C ARG A 128 1.12 -17.77 3.73
N HIS A 129 2.43 -17.60 3.60
CA HIS A 129 3.06 -17.21 2.35
C HIS A 129 3.66 -18.42 1.62
N HIS A 130 3.74 -18.34 0.30
CA HIS A 130 4.53 -19.27 -0.48
C HIS A 130 6.03 -19.14 -0.09
N PRO A 131 6.84 -20.21 -0.09
CA PRO A 131 8.26 -20.12 0.25
C PRO A 131 9.05 -19.09 -0.57
N SER A 132 8.65 -18.82 -1.81
CA SER A 132 9.27 -17.81 -2.67
C SER A 132 8.82 -16.36 -2.42
N THR A 133 7.82 -16.11 -1.57
CA THR A 133 7.34 -14.74 -1.30
C THR A 133 8.50 -13.91 -0.72
N PRO A 134 8.83 -12.74 -1.28
CA PRO A 134 9.94 -11.91 -0.81
C PRO A 134 9.82 -11.51 0.67
N ARG A 135 10.96 -11.26 1.32
CA ARG A 135 11.00 -10.90 2.75
C ARG A 135 10.19 -9.63 3.06
N ASN A 136 10.29 -8.61 2.22
CA ASN A 136 9.59 -7.33 2.40
C ASN A 136 8.07 -7.43 2.22
N LYS A 137 7.56 -8.58 1.77
CA LYS A 137 6.12 -8.86 1.70
C LYS A 137 5.64 -9.73 2.86
N ARG A 138 6.44 -9.90 3.93
CA ARG A 138 6.10 -10.76 5.07
C ARG A 138 6.07 -9.96 6.36
N LEU A 139 5.03 -10.19 7.16
CA LEU A 139 4.93 -9.64 8.52
C LEU A 139 5.67 -10.57 9.50
N LEU A 140 6.97 -10.31 9.73
CA LEU A 140 7.85 -11.17 10.51
C LEU A 140 7.81 -10.88 12.01
N THR A 141 6.60 -10.87 12.57
CA THR A 141 6.30 -10.58 13.97
C THR A 141 6.30 -11.83 14.86
N ASP A 142 6.42 -11.61 16.17
CA ASP A 142 6.41 -12.62 17.22
C ASP A 142 5.59 -12.16 18.44
N SER A 143 5.63 -12.93 19.54
CA SER A 143 4.86 -12.65 20.77
C SER A 143 5.26 -11.37 21.51
N SER A 144 6.40 -10.78 21.18
CA SER A 144 6.88 -9.50 21.72
C SER A 144 6.57 -8.31 20.81
N SER A 145 6.03 -8.55 19.60
CA SER A 145 5.78 -7.49 18.64
C SER A 145 4.52 -6.69 18.94
N ASN A 146 4.61 -5.36 18.87
CA ASN A 146 3.44 -4.50 18.82
C ASN A 146 3.18 -4.11 17.36
N ILE A 147 1.95 -4.29 16.90
CA ILE A 147 1.58 -4.07 15.49
C ILE A 147 0.62 -2.89 15.42
N PHE A 148 1.00 -1.85 14.69
CA PHE A 148 0.12 -0.78 14.28
C PHE A 148 -0.48 -1.12 12.92
N ILE A 149 -1.80 -1.15 12.80
CA ILE A 149 -2.49 -1.40 11.53
C ILE A 149 -3.37 -0.18 11.24
N PHE A 150 -3.10 0.50 10.13
CA PHE A 150 -3.93 1.58 9.61
C PHE A 150 -4.52 1.17 8.27
N ILE A 151 -5.84 1.19 8.17
CA ILE A 151 -6.57 0.88 6.94
C ILE A 151 -7.51 2.01 6.56
N THR A 152 -7.56 2.34 5.28
CA THR A 152 -8.47 3.36 4.75
C THR A 152 -9.00 2.93 3.38
N GLY A 153 -10.17 3.44 3.04
CA GLY A 153 -10.89 3.08 1.82
C GLY A 153 -12.38 3.29 1.95
N HIS A 154 -13.14 2.50 1.19
CA HIS A 154 -14.61 2.49 1.24
C HIS A 154 -15.11 1.27 1.99
N SER A 155 -16.08 1.48 2.88
CA SER A 155 -16.63 0.42 3.73
C SER A 155 -18.12 0.61 3.96
N GLY A 156 -18.77 -0.45 4.39
CA GLY A 156 -20.17 -0.49 4.80
C GLY A 156 -20.32 -1.10 6.18
N ASP A 157 -21.51 -1.59 6.49
CA ASP A 157 -21.78 -2.26 7.76
C ASP A 157 -21.04 -3.61 7.79
N GLU A 158 -19.97 -3.69 8.59
CA GLU A 158 -19.21 -4.91 8.87
C GLU A 158 -18.34 -5.46 7.70
N PHE A 159 -18.06 -4.63 6.68
CA PHE A 159 -17.13 -4.98 5.60
C PHE A 159 -16.38 -3.77 5.03
N ILE A 160 -15.20 -4.02 4.46
CA ILE A 160 -14.40 -3.04 3.70
C ILE A 160 -14.11 -3.55 2.29
N LYS A 161 -14.17 -2.66 1.30
CA LYS A 161 -13.90 -2.99 -0.09
C LYS A 161 -12.42 -2.91 -0.43
N PHE A 162 -11.92 -3.90 -1.15
CA PHE A 162 -10.63 -3.90 -1.83
C PHE A 162 -10.86 -3.73 -3.34
N GLN A 163 -10.06 -2.87 -3.98
CA GLN A 163 -10.08 -2.65 -5.43
C GLN A 163 -11.43 -2.21 -6.01
N ASP A 164 -12.37 -1.73 -5.18
CA ASP A 164 -13.75 -1.34 -5.52
C ASP A 164 -14.76 -2.49 -5.74
N TRP A 165 -14.30 -3.75 -5.87
CA TRP A 165 -15.15 -4.90 -6.21
C TRP A 165 -15.08 -6.08 -5.23
N GLU A 166 -13.96 -6.27 -4.53
CA GLU A 166 -13.79 -7.34 -3.56
C GLU A 166 -14.19 -6.83 -2.16
N GLU A 167 -14.80 -7.67 -1.34
CA GLU A 167 -15.21 -7.30 0.03
C GLU A 167 -14.52 -8.21 1.04
N MET A 168 -13.97 -7.60 2.09
CA MET A 168 -13.46 -8.29 3.27
C MET A 168 -14.36 -7.97 4.45
N THR A 169 -14.88 -9.01 5.10
CA THR A 169 -15.78 -8.85 6.24
C THR A 169 -14.99 -8.70 7.56
N THR A 170 -15.64 -8.17 8.58
CA THR A 170 -15.06 -8.11 9.94
C THR A 170 -14.76 -9.51 10.51
N ASN A 171 -15.50 -10.55 10.10
CA ASN A 171 -15.24 -11.93 10.47
C ASN A 171 -13.90 -12.43 9.91
N ASP A 172 -13.61 -12.13 8.64
CA ASP A 172 -12.34 -12.52 8.01
C ASP A 172 -11.13 -11.95 8.77
N ILE A 173 -11.24 -10.69 9.21
CA ILE A 173 -10.21 -10.00 10.00
C ILE A 173 -10.12 -10.59 11.41
N GLY A 174 -11.26 -10.83 12.07
CA GLY A 174 -11.33 -11.45 13.39
C GLY A 174 -10.67 -12.84 13.41
N ASP A 175 -10.95 -13.66 12.39
CA ASP A 175 -10.37 -14.99 12.21
C ASP A 175 -8.88 -14.93 11.86
N ALA A 176 -8.44 -13.94 11.08
CA ALA A 176 -7.02 -13.72 10.82
C ALA A 176 -6.27 -13.38 12.13
N PHE A 177 -6.81 -12.47 12.95
CA PHE A 177 -6.24 -12.16 14.27
C PHE A 177 -6.26 -13.36 15.21
N LYS A 178 -7.31 -14.20 15.14
CA LYS A 178 -7.33 -15.45 15.89
C LYS A 178 -6.21 -16.39 15.51
N GLN A 179 -5.92 -16.50 14.22
CA GLN A 179 -4.78 -17.29 13.76
C GLN A 179 -3.45 -16.69 14.21
N MET A 180 -3.30 -15.36 14.19
CA MET A 180 -2.11 -14.69 14.70
C MET A 180 -1.92 -14.94 16.21
N GLU A 181 -2.99 -14.92 17.01
CA GLU A 181 -2.95 -15.23 18.45
C GLU A 181 -2.46 -16.67 18.67
N LYS A 182 -3.04 -17.64 17.95
CA LYS A 182 -2.64 -19.05 18.07
C LYS A 182 -1.21 -19.32 17.64
N GLN A 183 -0.71 -18.56 16.66
CA GLN A 183 0.67 -18.63 16.20
C GLN A 183 1.64 -17.80 17.07
N ARG A 184 1.14 -17.07 18.08
CA ARG A 184 1.92 -16.15 18.92
C ARG A 184 2.69 -15.11 18.11
N ARG A 185 2.01 -14.47 17.15
CA ARG A 185 2.62 -13.52 16.20
C ARG A 185 2.36 -12.05 16.54
N TYR A 186 1.84 -11.76 17.71
CA TYR A 186 1.81 -10.41 18.25
C TYR A 186 1.75 -10.48 19.78
N GLY A 187 2.27 -9.45 20.43
CA GLY A 187 1.95 -9.12 21.81
C GLY A 187 0.72 -8.22 21.89
N GLN A 188 0.72 -7.15 21.08
CA GLN A 188 -0.40 -6.20 21.01
C GLN A 188 -0.67 -5.70 19.59
N ILE A 189 -1.94 -5.37 19.30
CA ILE A 189 -2.35 -4.74 18.05
C ILE A 189 -3.08 -3.44 18.37
N PHE A 190 -2.68 -2.37 17.69
CA PHE A 190 -3.46 -1.13 17.59
C PHE A 190 -3.99 -1.00 16.17
N TRP A 191 -5.30 -1.17 16.03
CA TRP A 191 -6.03 -1.08 14.77
C TRP A 191 -6.70 0.29 14.62
N ILE A 192 -6.50 0.95 13.49
CA ILE A 192 -7.22 2.17 13.10
C ILE A 192 -7.84 1.96 11.71
N ALA A 193 -9.14 2.22 11.61
CA ALA A 193 -9.85 2.30 10.33
C ALA A 193 -10.36 3.73 10.06
N ASP A 194 -9.96 4.31 8.93
CA ASP A 194 -10.50 5.58 8.42
C ASP A 194 -11.39 5.36 7.20
N THR A 195 -12.70 5.21 7.44
CA THR A 195 -13.70 4.91 6.41
C THR A 195 -15.14 5.11 6.94
N CYS A 196 -16.16 5.01 6.09
CA CYS A 196 -17.56 4.99 6.48
C CYS A 196 -17.85 3.77 7.36
N GLN A 197 -18.67 3.92 8.40
CA GLN A 197 -19.00 2.85 9.35
C GLN A 197 -17.79 2.11 9.95
N ALA A 198 -16.65 2.79 10.10
CA ALA A 198 -15.37 2.21 10.49
C ALA A 198 -15.42 1.40 11.80
N SER A 199 -16.26 1.78 12.77
CA SER A 199 -16.37 1.05 14.03
C SER A 199 -16.95 -0.36 13.87
N THR A 200 -17.68 -0.62 12.79
CA THR A 200 -18.24 -1.95 12.51
C THR A 200 -17.16 -2.96 12.08
N LEU A 201 -16.03 -2.48 11.53
CA LEU A 201 -14.94 -3.35 11.07
C LEU A 201 -14.21 -4.08 12.20
N HIS A 202 -14.30 -3.56 13.42
CA HIS A 202 -13.68 -4.16 14.60
C HIS A 202 -14.70 -4.78 15.55
N LYS A 203 -15.94 -5.02 15.11
CA LYS A 203 -17.01 -5.59 15.93
C LYS A 203 -16.79 -7.08 16.20
N GLU A 204 -16.39 -7.84 15.19
CA GLU A 204 -16.18 -9.30 15.32
C GLU A 204 -14.73 -9.64 15.67
N PHE A 205 -13.98 -8.70 16.26
CA PHE A 205 -12.72 -9.04 16.90
C PHE A 205 -12.99 -9.75 18.23
N TYR A 206 -12.25 -10.83 18.49
CA TYR A 206 -12.42 -11.64 19.71
C TYR A 206 -11.09 -12.19 20.27
N SER A 207 -9.96 -11.75 19.73
CA SER A 207 -8.62 -12.13 20.23
C SER A 207 -8.09 -11.08 21.20
N PRO A 208 -7.43 -11.48 22.31
CA PRO A 208 -6.90 -10.54 23.30
C PRO A 208 -5.73 -9.73 22.76
N GLY A 209 -5.38 -8.65 23.47
CA GLY A 209 -4.25 -7.78 23.15
C GLY A 209 -4.53 -6.75 22.05
N ILE A 210 -5.80 -6.52 21.71
CA ILE A 210 -6.21 -5.64 20.60
C ILE A 210 -6.94 -4.41 21.14
N VAL A 211 -6.49 -3.23 20.72
CA VAL A 211 -7.23 -1.97 20.84
C VAL A 211 -7.56 -1.48 19.44
N ALA A 212 -8.80 -1.07 19.20
CA ALA A 212 -9.26 -0.67 17.88
C ALA A 212 -9.89 0.73 17.90
N TYR A 213 -9.74 1.48 16.83
CA TYR A 213 -10.28 2.80 16.65
C TYR A 213 -10.92 2.94 15.27
N GLY A 214 -12.17 3.41 15.21
CA GLY A 214 -12.88 3.69 13.96
C GLY A 214 -13.14 5.19 13.82
N SER A 215 -13.01 5.74 12.61
CA SER A 215 -13.28 7.17 12.35
C SER A 215 -14.76 7.55 12.30
N SER A 216 -15.68 6.58 12.25
CA SER A 216 -17.13 6.78 12.16
C SER A 216 -17.92 5.59 12.75
N ARG A 217 -19.12 5.86 13.28
CA ARG A 217 -20.01 4.83 13.84
C ARG A 217 -20.84 4.12 12.77
N LYS A 218 -21.48 3.02 13.16
CA LYS A 218 -22.54 2.38 12.37
C LYS A 218 -23.57 3.43 11.93
N ASN A 219 -24.00 3.37 10.67
CA ASN A 219 -24.89 4.34 10.01
C ASN A 219 -24.32 5.77 9.87
N GLU A 220 -23.00 5.97 9.99
CA GLU A 220 -22.33 7.25 9.71
C GLU A 220 -21.32 7.10 8.57
N ASN A 221 -21.23 8.12 7.72
CA ASN A 221 -20.15 8.24 6.73
C ASN A 221 -18.87 8.80 7.38
N SER A 222 -17.72 8.53 6.78
CA SER A 222 -16.55 9.39 6.91
C SER A 222 -16.50 10.38 5.75
N TYR A 223 -15.74 11.46 5.90
CA TYR A 223 -15.75 12.56 4.93
C TYR A 223 -14.34 12.97 4.55
N SER A 224 -14.18 13.30 3.28
CA SER A 224 -13.01 14.01 2.78
C SER A 224 -12.92 15.43 3.36
N HIS A 225 -11.71 15.96 3.53
CA HIS A 225 -11.54 17.31 4.07
C HIS A 225 -11.55 18.39 2.98
N HIS A 226 -10.53 18.42 2.12
CA HIS A 226 -10.35 19.51 1.17
C HIS A 226 -9.95 19.03 -0.22
N SER A 227 -10.51 19.70 -1.22
CA SER A 227 -10.25 19.43 -2.64
C SER A 227 -9.16 20.33 -3.19
N ASP A 228 -8.39 19.77 -4.11
CA ASP A 228 -7.42 20.50 -4.92
C ASP A 228 -8.06 20.85 -6.28
N PRO A 229 -8.18 22.14 -6.61
CA PRO A 229 -8.81 22.56 -7.86
C PRO A 229 -7.99 22.22 -9.12
N GLU A 230 -6.67 21.98 -9.02
CA GLU A 230 -5.81 21.61 -10.15
C GLU A 230 -6.11 20.18 -10.62
N ILE A 231 -6.36 19.27 -9.67
CA ILE A 231 -6.61 17.85 -9.96
C ILE A 231 -8.09 17.43 -9.78
N GLY A 232 -8.94 18.33 -9.29
CA GLY A 232 -10.38 18.17 -9.22
C GLY A 232 -10.90 17.18 -8.16
N ILE A 233 -10.05 16.78 -7.20
CA ILE A 233 -10.35 15.73 -6.23
C ILE A 233 -9.95 16.11 -4.81
N ALA A 234 -10.46 15.38 -3.82
CA ALA A 234 -10.03 15.50 -2.42
C ALA A 234 -8.62 14.94 -2.20
N LEU A 235 -7.82 15.62 -1.39
CA LEU A 235 -6.44 15.22 -1.10
C LEU A 235 -6.27 14.33 0.13
N ILE A 236 -7.19 14.40 1.09
CA ILE A 236 -7.08 13.75 2.40
C ILE A 236 -8.47 13.62 3.04
N ASP A 237 -8.65 12.61 3.88
CA ASP A 237 -9.84 12.48 4.72
C ASP A 237 -9.75 13.29 6.02
N ARG A 238 -10.91 13.70 6.54
CA ARG A 238 -10.99 14.58 7.73
C ARG A 238 -10.34 13.94 8.95
N PHE A 239 -10.60 12.66 9.19
CA PHE A 239 -9.99 11.96 10.32
C PHE A 239 -8.47 11.97 10.21
N THR A 240 -7.93 11.54 9.06
CA THR A 240 -6.48 11.55 8.85
C THR A 240 -5.90 12.97 8.93
N TYR A 241 -6.59 13.98 8.39
CA TYR A 241 -6.17 15.39 8.50
C TYR A 241 -6.01 15.87 9.94
N TYR A 242 -7.01 15.62 10.80
CA TYR A 242 -6.93 16.03 12.21
C TYR A 242 -6.01 15.14 13.03
N ALA A 243 -5.86 13.86 12.67
CA ALA A 243 -4.86 12.99 13.29
C ALA A 243 -3.44 13.54 13.07
N LEU A 244 -3.14 14.04 11.87
CA LEU A 244 -1.82 14.55 11.54
C LEU A 244 -1.40 15.76 12.37
N ASP A 245 -2.33 16.61 12.81
CA ASP A 245 -2.00 17.73 13.70
C ASP A 245 -1.37 17.25 15.01
N GLY A 246 -1.90 16.17 15.59
CA GLY A 246 -1.32 15.52 16.77
C GLY A 246 -0.04 14.74 16.44
N LEU A 247 -0.10 13.87 15.42
CA LEU A 247 1.02 13.00 15.04
C LEU A 247 2.28 13.78 14.67
N GLN A 248 2.16 14.91 13.97
CA GLN A 248 3.31 15.74 13.57
C GLN A 248 4.03 16.38 14.75
N ARG A 249 3.33 16.62 15.86
CA ARG A 249 3.90 17.14 17.11
C ARG A 249 4.55 16.04 17.98
N MET A 250 4.33 14.77 17.63
CA MET A 250 4.91 13.66 18.38
C MET A 250 6.39 13.48 18.08
N SER A 251 7.12 13.06 19.11
CA SER A 251 8.49 12.54 19.06
C SER A 251 8.54 11.15 19.69
N PRO A 252 9.65 10.39 19.55
CA PRO A 252 9.80 9.09 20.22
C PRO A 252 9.69 9.15 21.76
N SER A 253 9.83 10.34 22.35
CA SER A 253 9.66 10.56 23.79
C SER A 253 8.29 11.12 24.18
N SER A 254 7.34 11.22 23.24
CA SER A 254 5.99 11.70 23.53
C SER A 254 5.27 10.81 24.53
N THR A 255 4.55 11.45 25.45
CA THR A 255 3.77 10.82 26.50
C THR A 255 2.26 10.80 26.18
N GLU A 256 1.90 11.03 24.92
CA GLU A 256 0.51 10.90 24.46
C GLU A 256 0.05 9.46 24.58
N THR A 257 -1.13 9.26 25.15
CA THR A 257 -1.70 7.95 25.46
C THR A 257 -2.76 7.56 24.43
N LEU A 258 -3.16 6.29 24.43
CA LEU A 258 -4.32 5.86 23.64
C LEU A 258 -5.58 6.63 24.03
N GLU A 259 -5.77 6.95 25.31
CA GLU A 259 -6.89 7.79 25.74
C GLU A 259 -6.77 9.23 25.23
N SER A 260 -5.58 9.84 25.27
CA SER A 260 -5.40 11.21 24.77
C SER A 260 -5.63 11.32 23.26
N PHE A 261 -5.29 10.26 22.50
CA PHE A 261 -5.60 10.15 21.07
C PHE A 261 -7.10 10.35 20.78
N THR A 262 -7.99 9.79 21.61
CA THR A 262 -9.45 9.94 21.43
C THR A 262 -9.91 11.41 21.51
N LYS A 263 -9.13 12.25 22.21
CA LYS A 263 -9.44 13.66 22.47
C LYS A 263 -8.91 14.58 21.36
N TRP A 264 -8.15 14.06 20.40
CA TRP A 264 -7.68 14.83 19.25
C TRP A 264 -8.80 15.17 18.26
N PHE A 265 -9.89 14.41 18.31
CA PHE A 265 -10.94 14.46 17.32
C PHE A 265 -12.17 15.21 17.84
N ARG A 266 -12.69 16.10 17.00
CA ARG A 266 -13.91 16.86 17.27
C ARG A 266 -15.00 16.43 16.28
N ASN A 267 -16.13 15.97 16.80
CA ASN A 267 -17.23 15.43 15.98
C ASN A 267 -17.76 16.45 14.97
N ASP A 268 -17.82 17.72 15.32
CA ASP A 268 -18.25 18.81 14.43
C ASP A 268 -17.26 19.08 13.29
N LEU A 269 -15.97 18.85 13.55
CA LEU A 269 -14.94 18.96 12.53
C LEU A 269 -14.87 17.72 11.64
N LEU A 270 -15.15 16.54 12.19
CA LEU A 270 -15.16 15.29 11.42
C LEU A 270 -16.43 15.07 10.60
N ASN A 271 -17.57 15.64 11.04
CA ASN A 271 -18.92 15.24 10.61
C ASN A 271 -19.23 13.75 10.87
N SER A 272 -18.48 13.10 11.75
CA SER A 272 -18.65 11.71 12.18
C SER A 272 -18.24 11.59 13.65
N LYS A 273 -18.57 10.47 14.29
CA LYS A 273 -18.19 10.19 15.67
C LYS A 273 -17.19 9.04 15.68
N PRO A 274 -15.91 9.30 15.93
CA PRO A 274 -14.94 8.24 16.06
C PRO A 274 -15.12 7.50 17.40
N GLU A 275 -14.68 6.26 17.47
CA GLU A 275 -14.90 5.39 18.62
C GLU A 275 -13.73 4.43 18.84
N MET A 276 -13.34 4.26 20.11
CA MET A 276 -12.33 3.30 20.53
C MET A 276 -13.00 2.08 21.18
N ARG A 277 -12.63 0.88 20.74
CA ARG A 277 -12.94 -0.40 21.38
C ARG A 277 -11.74 -0.89 22.18
N THR A 278 -11.94 -1.21 23.47
CA THR A 278 -10.87 -1.49 24.44
C THR A 278 -11.03 -2.79 25.24
N ASP A 279 -12.19 -3.46 25.15
CA ASP A 279 -12.52 -4.67 25.92
C ASP A 279 -11.53 -5.83 25.70
N LEU A 280 -10.92 -5.91 24.52
CA LEU A 280 -9.94 -6.94 24.18
C LEU A 280 -8.50 -6.57 24.57
N PHE A 281 -8.23 -5.33 24.97
CA PHE A 281 -6.86 -4.84 25.08
C PHE A 281 -6.14 -5.38 26.32
N GLY A 282 -6.86 -5.57 27.43
CA GLY A 282 -6.33 -6.11 28.68
C GLY A 282 -5.37 -5.19 29.44
N ARG A 283 -5.16 -3.96 28.96
CA ARG A 283 -4.37 -2.89 29.61
C ARG A 283 -5.19 -1.61 29.67
N ASP A 284 -4.76 -0.71 30.54
CA ASP A 284 -5.35 0.62 30.65
C ASP A 284 -4.88 1.53 29.49
N VAL A 285 -5.84 2.09 28.76
CA VAL A 285 -5.59 3.02 27.64
C VAL A 285 -5.16 4.41 28.14
N GLY A 286 -5.45 4.75 29.39
CA GLY A 286 -5.04 6.01 30.02
C GLY A 286 -3.53 6.07 30.31
N SER A 287 -2.89 4.92 30.50
CA SER A 287 -1.45 4.80 30.78
C SER A 287 -0.62 4.22 29.63
N THR A 288 -1.26 3.60 28.63
CA THR A 288 -0.56 3.06 27.46
C THR A 288 -0.24 4.17 26.46
N LEU A 289 1.04 4.31 26.09
CA LEU A 289 1.48 5.37 25.17
C LEU A 289 1.27 5.01 23.71
N LEU A 290 0.93 5.99 22.87
CA LEU A 290 0.90 5.82 21.41
C LEU A 290 2.27 5.40 20.85
N THR A 291 3.36 5.88 21.47
CA THR A 291 4.74 5.53 21.09
C THR A 291 5.06 4.06 21.33
N GLU A 292 4.27 3.32 22.13
CA GLU A 292 4.40 1.87 22.25
C GLU A 292 4.06 1.13 20.95
N PHE A 293 3.30 1.75 20.04
CA PHE A 293 2.97 1.21 18.71
C PHE A 293 3.67 1.96 17.59
N LEU A 294 3.82 3.28 17.70
CA LEU A 294 4.23 4.15 16.59
C LEU A 294 5.73 4.48 16.54
N ALA A 295 6.49 4.25 17.62
CA ALA A 295 7.90 4.64 17.70
C ALA A 295 8.83 3.44 17.90
N ALA A 296 10.02 3.47 17.28
CA ALA A 296 10.97 2.37 17.40
C ALA A 296 11.76 2.38 18.72
N ASN A 297 11.92 3.53 19.37
CA ASN A 297 12.73 3.64 20.59
C ASN A 297 11.97 4.41 21.68
N SER A 298 12.17 4.02 22.93
CA SER A 298 11.65 4.75 24.10
C SER A 298 12.42 6.04 24.41
N ARG A 299 13.52 6.32 23.69
CA ARG A 299 14.37 7.50 23.83
C ARG A 299 14.89 7.97 22.46
N PRO A 300 15.07 9.29 22.25
CA PRO A 300 15.71 9.80 21.05
C PRO A 300 17.16 9.29 20.97
N LEU A 301 17.51 8.57 19.91
CA LEU A 301 18.90 8.31 19.57
C LEU A 301 19.46 9.60 18.97
N PHE A 302 20.22 10.37 19.73
CA PHE A 302 21.16 11.30 19.11
C PHE A 302 22.17 10.46 18.33
N GLN A 303 22.20 10.60 17.00
CA GLN A 303 23.30 10.07 16.19
C GLN A 303 24.59 10.81 16.60
N SER A 304 25.31 10.29 17.59
CA SER A 304 26.59 10.82 18.04
C SER A 304 27.75 10.50 17.09
N ASN A 305 27.51 9.80 15.97
CA ASN A 305 28.59 9.32 15.09
C ASN A 305 28.92 10.24 13.89
N LEU A 306 28.36 11.45 13.83
CA LEU A 306 28.73 12.47 12.84
C LEU A 306 29.65 13.57 13.38
N LEU A 307 29.94 13.58 14.68
CA LEU A 307 30.70 14.65 15.36
C LEU A 307 31.96 14.14 16.09
N GLN A 308 32.57 13.08 15.56
CA GLN A 308 33.88 12.60 16.02
C GLN A 308 34.91 12.54 14.89
N LEU A 309 34.90 13.57 14.04
CA LEU A 309 35.96 13.87 13.06
C LEU A 309 36.21 15.38 13.01
N ALA A 310 36.50 15.98 14.17
CA ALA A 310 37.04 17.33 14.24
C ALA A 310 37.74 17.57 15.59
N SER A 311 38.68 16.69 15.98
CA SER A 311 39.58 17.00 17.11
C SER A 311 40.87 16.20 17.04
N ASP A 312 41.68 16.46 16.02
CA ASP A 312 43.15 16.32 16.14
C ASP A 312 43.88 17.26 15.16
N PRO A 313 44.28 18.47 15.58
CA PRO A 313 45.11 19.36 14.78
C PRO A 313 46.58 19.06 15.08
N ARG A 314 47.09 17.88 14.70
CA ARG A 314 48.54 17.59 14.65
C ARG A 314 48.85 16.23 14.01
N ARG A 315 48.67 16.11 12.68
CA ARG A 315 49.54 15.24 11.86
C ARG A 315 49.56 15.73 10.42
N GLY A 316 50.77 15.93 9.92
CA GLY A 316 51.09 16.66 8.72
C GLY A 316 50.66 15.97 7.42
N LEU A 317 50.57 16.85 6.42
CA LEU A 317 50.65 16.60 4.99
C LEU A 317 51.57 15.41 4.67
N ASP A 318 51.02 14.42 3.96
CA ASP A 318 51.68 13.70 2.86
C ASP A 318 50.69 12.72 2.21
N GLY A 319 50.62 12.74 0.88
CA GLY A 319 50.02 11.65 0.09
C GLY A 319 48.70 11.96 -0.62
N LEU A 320 48.74 12.80 -1.67
CA LEU A 320 47.78 12.68 -2.77
C LEU A 320 48.02 11.33 -3.48
N GLY A 321 47.09 10.41 -3.31
CA GLY A 321 47.07 9.12 -4.00
C GLY A 321 45.66 8.80 -4.46
N THR A 322 45.40 9.02 -5.74
CA THR A 322 44.23 8.58 -6.50
C THR A 322 43.96 7.09 -6.27
N LEU A 323 42.83 6.75 -5.65
CA LEU A 323 42.23 5.43 -5.72
C LEU A 323 40.74 5.58 -6.02
N GLY A 324 40.38 5.22 -7.25
CA GLY A 324 39.02 5.09 -7.70
C GLY A 324 38.28 4.03 -6.88
N SER A 325 37.14 4.40 -6.34
CA SER A 325 36.20 3.46 -5.73
C SER A 325 35.04 3.27 -6.72
N GLN A 326 35.04 2.11 -7.38
CA GLN A 326 33.85 1.54 -7.97
C GLN A 326 32.80 1.38 -6.86
N ARG A 327 31.79 2.24 -6.88
CA ARG A 327 30.57 2.06 -6.09
C ARG A 327 29.72 0.98 -6.75
N LEU A 328 29.85 -0.26 -6.28
CA LEU A 328 28.78 -1.24 -6.30
C LEU A 328 27.76 -0.84 -5.22
N PHE A 329 26.91 0.13 -5.53
CA PHE A 329 25.64 0.31 -4.84
C PHE A 329 24.54 -0.09 -5.81
N GLY A 330 23.88 -1.22 -5.52
CA GLY A 330 22.61 -1.56 -6.13
C GLY A 330 21.59 -0.51 -5.72
N ALA A 331 21.45 0.52 -6.54
CA ALA A 331 20.30 1.40 -6.49
C ALA A 331 19.07 0.54 -6.81
N ARG A 332 18.27 0.20 -5.80
CA ARG A 332 16.91 -0.26 -6.02
C ARG A 332 16.13 0.96 -6.48
N SER A 333 15.90 1.02 -7.78
CA SER A 333 15.11 2.04 -8.43
C SER A 333 13.69 2.02 -7.88
N SER A 334 13.22 3.15 -7.37
CA SER A 334 11.83 3.54 -7.59
C SER A 334 11.62 3.47 -9.10
N GLU A 335 10.85 2.48 -9.57
CA GLU A 335 10.44 2.42 -10.97
C GLU A 335 9.53 3.62 -11.22
N ARG A 336 10.18 4.69 -11.66
CA ARG A 336 9.65 6.01 -11.95
C ARG A 336 8.61 5.85 -13.05
N CYS A 337 7.32 5.96 -12.72
CA CYS A 337 6.16 5.97 -13.63
C CYS A 337 6.48 5.54 -15.06
N LEU A 338 6.86 4.27 -15.23
CA LEU A 338 7.14 3.72 -16.54
C LEU A 338 5.77 3.46 -17.16
N SER A 339 5.55 4.04 -18.33
CA SER A 339 4.29 4.01 -19.08
C SER A 339 3.90 2.57 -19.46
N GLY A 340 3.19 1.89 -18.57
CA GLY A 340 2.45 0.67 -18.85
C GLY A 340 1.01 1.03 -19.22
N LEU A 341 0.75 1.22 -20.51
CA LEU A 341 -0.62 1.25 -21.02
C LEU A 341 -1.22 -0.16 -20.84
N SER A 342 -2.14 -0.33 -19.89
CA SER A 342 -3.02 -1.49 -19.86
C SER A 342 -4.28 -1.22 -20.71
N PRO A 343 -4.81 -2.20 -21.47
CA PRO A 343 -5.90 -1.97 -22.42
C PRO A 343 -7.22 -1.61 -21.75
N LYS A 344 -8.03 -0.85 -22.49
CA LYS A 344 -9.39 -0.46 -22.15
C LYS A 344 -10.30 -1.69 -22.04
N ASP A 345 -11.05 -1.79 -20.95
CA ASP A 345 -12.36 -2.46 -20.94
C ASP A 345 -13.39 -1.56 -20.26
N GLY A 346 -14.56 -1.53 -20.88
CA GLY A 346 -15.63 -0.56 -20.65
C GLY A 346 -16.33 -0.74 -19.30
N ALA A 347 -16.50 0.39 -18.60
CA ALA A 347 -17.42 0.48 -17.48
C ALA A 347 -18.85 0.62 -18.02
N GLY A 348 -19.68 -0.38 -17.76
CA GLY A 348 -21.13 -0.23 -17.74
C GLY A 348 -21.51 0.67 -16.57
N GLU A 349 -22.31 1.69 -16.86
CA GLU A 349 -22.83 2.65 -15.89
C GLU A 349 -23.73 1.96 -14.85
N ALA A 350 -23.46 2.23 -13.56
CA ALA A 350 -24.45 2.10 -12.50
C ALA A 350 -24.68 3.50 -11.91
N SER A 351 -25.82 4.10 -12.27
CA SER A 351 -26.24 5.40 -11.75
C SER A 351 -26.85 5.27 -10.36
N CYS A 352 -26.47 6.17 -9.45
CA CYS A 352 -27.31 6.55 -8.31
C CYS A 352 -27.65 8.05 -8.42
N SER A 353 -28.90 8.34 -8.79
CA SER A 353 -29.65 9.59 -8.57
C SER A 353 -29.72 9.92 -7.07
N SER A 354 -29.80 11.16 -6.56
CA SER A 354 -30.17 12.48 -7.11
C SER A 354 -29.93 13.57 -6.04
N ALA A 355 -29.55 14.79 -6.45
CA ALA A 355 -29.95 16.05 -5.82
C ALA A 355 -29.92 17.19 -6.87
N PRO A 356 -30.77 18.23 -6.77
CA PRO A 356 -31.37 18.88 -7.93
C PRO A 356 -30.65 20.16 -8.38
N GLY A 357 -30.72 20.43 -9.69
CA GLY A 357 -30.30 21.69 -10.29
C GLY A 357 -30.35 21.57 -11.81
N GLY A 358 -31.51 21.83 -12.39
CA GLY A 358 -31.64 21.92 -13.84
C GLY A 358 -30.84 23.09 -14.39
N TRP A 359 -30.35 22.95 -15.62
CA TRP A 359 -30.31 23.97 -16.68
C TRP A 359 -30.15 23.25 -18.02
N SER A 360 -30.97 23.66 -18.98
CA SER A 360 -31.13 23.09 -20.31
C SER A 360 -30.19 23.73 -21.32
N SER A 361 -29.58 22.92 -22.20
CA SER A 361 -29.27 23.31 -23.58
C SER A 361 -28.99 22.07 -24.44
N GLY A 362 -29.80 21.86 -25.47
CA GLY A 362 -29.62 20.79 -26.46
C GLY A 362 -28.56 21.11 -27.51
N GLY A 363 -28.25 20.09 -28.31
CA GLY A 363 -27.39 20.18 -29.49
C GLY A 363 -26.86 18.80 -29.90
N ASP A 364 -27.57 18.12 -30.79
CA ASP A 364 -27.21 16.84 -31.39
C ASP A 364 -25.95 16.93 -32.28
N ALA A 365 -25.09 15.91 -32.22
CA ALA A 365 -24.16 15.56 -33.29
C ALA A 365 -23.77 14.07 -33.22
N SER A 366 -24.47 13.23 -33.98
CA SER A 366 -24.08 11.84 -34.26
C SER A 366 -23.12 11.81 -35.45
N PHE A 367 -21.91 11.28 -35.26
CA PHE A 367 -20.96 10.97 -36.34
C PHE A 367 -21.14 9.51 -36.77
N ALA A 368 -21.51 9.30 -38.04
CA ALA A 368 -21.74 8.00 -38.65
C ALA A 368 -20.42 7.36 -39.16
N TRP A 369 -20.24 6.06 -38.91
CA TRP A 369 -19.13 5.24 -39.40
C TRP A 369 -19.62 4.26 -40.47
N ASP A 370 -19.98 4.74 -41.66
CA ASP A 370 -20.51 3.86 -42.72
C ASP A 370 -19.90 4.19 -44.11
N SER A 371 -18.58 4.02 -44.27
CA SER A 371 -17.99 3.96 -45.61
C SER A 371 -16.78 3.00 -45.69
N PRO A 372 -16.78 2.01 -46.61
CA PRO A 372 -15.67 1.09 -46.83
C PRO A 372 -14.35 1.76 -47.24
N GLU A 373 -14.40 2.98 -47.79
CA GLU A 373 -13.19 3.69 -48.20
C GLU A 373 -12.32 4.17 -47.03
N VAL A 374 -12.92 4.48 -45.88
CA VAL A 374 -12.20 4.95 -44.68
C VAL A 374 -11.39 3.83 -44.05
N LEU A 375 -11.88 2.58 -44.11
CA LEU A 375 -11.18 1.40 -43.62
C LEU A 375 -9.94 1.07 -44.48
N LEU A 376 -10.06 1.22 -45.81
CA LEU A 376 -8.94 1.05 -46.74
C LEU A 376 -7.83 2.09 -46.54
N GLN A 377 -8.20 3.31 -46.12
CA GLN A 377 -7.23 4.38 -45.86
C GLN A 377 -6.44 4.15 -44.56
N ALA A 378 -7.07 3.57 -43.53
CA ALA A 378 -6.41 3.20 -42.28
C ALA A 378 -5.44 2.01 -42.43
N LEU A 379 -5.69 1.10 -43.37
CA LEU A 379 -4.87 -0.11 -43.56
C LEU A 379 -3.60 0.11 -44.40
N ARG A 380 -3.48 1.26 -45.10
CA ARG A 380 -2.31 1.61 -45.91
C ARG A 380 -1.02 1.79 -45.11
N SER A 381 -1.12 2.11 -43.82
CA SER A 381 0.04 2.32 -42.95
C SER A 381 0.56 1.04 -42.28
N ILE A 382 -0.14 -0.09 -42.45
CA ILE A 382 0.10 -1.32 -41.68
C ILE A 382 0.45 -2.51 -42.59
N LEU A 383 -0.06 -2.56 -43.82
CA LEU A 383 0.04 -3.74 -44.70
C LEU A 383 1.07 -3.58 -45.84
N PRO A 384 1.76 -4.67 -46.25
CA PRO A 384 2.66 -4.64 -47.40
C PRO A 384 1.92 -4.47 -48.74
N PRO A 385 2.58 -3.92 -49.79
CA PRO A 385 1.93 -3.51 -51.04
C PRO A 385 1.16 -4.63 -51.77
N LYS A 386 1.62 -5.89 -51.68
CA LYS A 386 1.00 -7.04 -52.33
C LYS A 386 -0.35 -7.42 -51.69
N LEU A 387 -0.53 -7.19 -50.38
CA LEU A 387 -1.78 -7.51 -49.67
C LEU A 387 -2.83 -6.42 -49.90
N LEU A 388 -2.40 -5.16 -49.98
CA LEU A 388 -3.24 -4.02 -50.38
C LEU A 388 -3.83 -4.19 -51.79
N GLN A 389 -3.06 -4.77 -52.72
CA GLN A 389 -3.52 -5.03 -54.08
C GLN A 389 -4.60 -6.13 -54.15
N ALA A 390 -4.48 -7.17 -53.32
CA ALA A 390 -5.49 -8.22 -53.20
C ALA A 390 -6.80 -7.70 -52.57
N LEU A 391 -6.71 -6.90 -51.49
CA LEU A 391 -7.87 -6.30 -50.84
C LEU A 391 -8.59 -5.28 -51.73
N SER A 392 -7.84 -4.50 -52.51
CA SER A 392 -8.40 -3.57 -53.49
C SER A 392 -9.20 -4.29 -54.60
N SER A 393 -8.78 -5.50 -54.99
CA SER A 393 -9.48 -6.31 -56.00
C SER A 393 -10.77 -6.96 -55.47
N MET A 394 -10.83 -7.29 -54.18
CA MET A 394 -12.04 -7.80 -53.52
C MET A 394 -13.12 -6.74 -53.36
N VAL A 395 -12.74 -5.49 -53.03
CA VAL A 395 -13.68 -4.36 -52.90
C VAL A 395 -14.24 -3.93 -54.26
N GLN A 396 -13.53 -4.19 -55.37
CA GLN A 396 -13.96 -3.87 -56.73
C GLN A 396 -14.64 -5.03 -57.48
N GLY A 397 -14.92 -6.16 -56.81
CA GLY A 397 -15.81 -7.21 -57.34
C GLY A 397 -15.38 -7.85 -58.66
N THR A 398 -14.08 -7.93 -58.96
CA THR A 398 -13.59 -8.56 -60.21
C THR A 398 -12.41 -9.51 -59.95
N GLY A 399 -12.70 -10.80 -59.75
CA GLY A 399 -11.70 -11.86 -59.83
C GLY A 399 -11.98 -13.07 -58.94
N SER A 400 -12.39 -14.20 -59.55
CA SER A 400 -12.35 -15.52 -58.91
C SER A 400 -10.97 -16.17 -59.14
N PRO A 401 -10.34 -16.78 -58.12
CA PRO A 401 -9.41 -17.87 -58.34
C PRO A 401 -10.11 -19.21 -58.09
N VAL A 402 -10.17 -20.02 -59.14
CA VAL A 402 -10.60 -21.43 -59.09
C VAL A 402 -9.51 -22.26 -58.41
N MET A 403 -9.88 -23.08 -57.42
CA MET A 403 -9.14 -24.28 -57.00
C MET A 403 -10.12 -25.42 -56.69
N PRO A 404 -9.84 -26.68 -57.09
CA PRO A 404 -10.81 -27.78 -57.06
C PRO A 404 -10.73 -28.61 -55.76
N HIS A 405 -11.84 -29.30 -55.49
CA HIS A 405 -12.05 -30.36 -54.50
C HIS A 405 -12.33 -29.94 -53.04
N LEU A 406 -13.62 -29.77 -52.73
CA LEU A 406 -14.25 -30.34 -51.53
C LEU A 406 -15.76 -30.48 -51.80
N VAL A 407 -16.21 -31.73 -51.82
CA VAL A 407 -17.61 -32.13 -52.02
C VAL A 407 -18.28 -32.18 -50.64
N GLY A 408 -19.44 -31.52 -50.53
CA GLY A 408 -20.47 -31.89 -49.56
C GLY A 408 -20.81 -30.83 -48.50
N ALA A 409 -21.84 -30.02 -48.77
CA ALA A 409 -22.94 -29.74 -47.85
C ALA A 409 -23.93 -28.78 -48.53
N GLY A 410 -25.22 -29.10 -48.41
CA GLY A 410 -26.32 -28.40 -49.04
C GLY A 410 -26.62 -27.02 -48.45
N ALA A 411 -27.46 -26.32 -49.19
CA ALA A 411 -27.86 -24.93 -49.03
C ALA A 411 -28.39 -24.55 -47.64
N GLY A 412 -27.99 -23.35 -47.18
CA GLY A 412 -28.68 -22.58 -46.15
C GLY A 412 -27.74 -21.81 -45.23
N ALA A 413 -27.40 -20.56 -45.57
CA ALA A 413 -27.07 -19.47 -44.63
C ALA A 413 -26.57 -18.22 -45.39
N THR A 414 -27.43 -17.22 -45.56
CA THR A 414 -27.03 -15.84 -45.87
C THR A 414 -26.99 -15.02 -44.58
N GLU A 415 -26.28 -15.51 -43.56
CA GLU A 415 -25.88 -14.78 -42.35
C GLU A 415 -24.59 -15.45 -41.88
N GLY A 416 -23.43 -14.81 -42.08
CA GLY A 416 -22.14 -15.44 -41.73
C GLY A 416 -20.88 -14.91 -42.42
N LEU A 417 -20.95 -13.83 -43.21
CA LEU A 417 -19.76 -13.25 -43.85
C LEU A 417 -18.90 -12.41 -42.87
N GLY A 418 -19.45 -12.01 -41.72
CA GLY A 418 -18.70 -11.28 -40.68
C GLY A 418 -17.82 -12.18 -39.81
N GLU A 419 -18.27 -13.39 -39.47
CA GLU A 419 -17.53 -14.28 -38.58
C GLU A 419 -16.41 -15.06 -39.27
N ALA A 420 -16.53 -15.36 -40.57
CA ALA A 420 -15.49 -16.04 -41.33
C ALA A 420 -14.21 -15.18 -41.51
N ALA A 421 -14.36 -13.84 -41.54
CA ALA A 421 -13.23 -12.90 -41.63
C ALA A 421 -12.40 -12.85 -40.33
N VAL A 422 -13.05 -13.02 -39.17
CA VAL A 422 -12.39 -13.03 -37.86
C VAL A 422 -11.57 -14.30 -37.67
N TRP A 423 -12.05 -15.45 -38.18
CA TRP A 423 -11.31 -16.71 -38.15
C TRP A 423 -10.10 -16.73 -39.11
N LEU A 424 -10.21 -16.13 -40.29
CA LEU A 424 -9.10 -16.01 -41.25
C LEU A 424 -7.99 -15.05 -40.76
N LEU A 425 -8.35 -13.97 -40.06
CA LEU A 425 -7.38 -13.06 -39.42
C LEU A 425 -6.68 -13.71 -38.21
N GLY A 426 -7.39 -14.54 -37.44
CA GLY A 426 -6.81 -15.35 -36.36
C GLY A 426 -5.79 -16.38 -36.86
N PHE A 427 -6.06 -17.04 -38.00
CA PHE A 427 -5.16 -18.08 -38.54
C PHE A 427 -3.89 -17.51 -39.20
N ALA A 428 -3.98 -16.30 -39.78
CA ALA A 428 -2.81 -15.60 -40.33
C ALA A 428 -1.88 -15.06 -39.23
N ALA A 429 -2.42 -14.62 -38.08
CA ALA A 429 -1.61 -14.10 -36.98
C ALA A 429 -0.82 -15.21 -36.25
N VAL A 430 -1.39 -16.42 -36.13
CA VAL A 430 -0.74 -17.57 -35.48
C VAL A 430 0.38 -18.18 -36.33
N THR A 431 0.33 -18.02 -37.66
CA THR A 431 1.37 -18.55 -38.57
C THR A 431 2.56 -17.59 -38.77
N THR A 432 2.40 -16.28 -38.53
CA THR A 432 3.52 -15.32 -38.55
C THR A 432 4.30 -15.20 -37.24
N ALA A 433 3.76 -15.65 -36.10
CA ALA A 433 4.50 -15.69 -34.83
C ALA A 433 5.42 -16.94 -34.68
N GLY A 434 5.21 -17.98 -35.50
CA GLY A 434 6.03 -19.19 -35.50
C GLY A 434 7.30 -19.14 -36.38
N ALA A 435 7.53 -18.04 -37.12
CA ALA A 435 8.64 -17.92 -38.08
C ALA A 435 9.70 -16.87 -37.68
N LEU A 436 9.74 -16.47 -36.40
CA LEU A 436 10.70 -15.50 -35.86
C LEU A 436 11.51 -16.04 -34.66
N LEU A 437 11.60 -17.38 -34.55
CA LEU A 437 12.43 -18.10 -33.57
C LEU A 437 13.17 -19.30 -34.20
N LEU A 438 13.78 -19.09 -35.37
CA LEU A 438 14.94 -19.87 -35.87
C LEU A 438 15.98 -18.93 -36.48
#